data_AF-E2IV82-F1
#
_entry.id   AF-E2IV82-F1
#
_cell.length_a   1.000
_cell.length_b   1.000
_cell.length_c   1.000
_cell.angle_alpha   90.00
_cell.angle_beta   90.00
_cell.angle_gamma   90.00
#
_symmetry.space_group_name_H-M   'P 1'
#
loop_
_entity.id
_entity.type
_entity.pdbx_description
1 polymer ?
#
loop_
_entity_poly.entity_id
_entity_poly.type
_entity_poly.pdbx_seq_one_letter_code
_entity_poly.pdbx_strand_id
1 'polypeptide(L)'
;RAQNRPAKLYVYINELCTVLKAHSAKKKLNLAPAATTSSEPSGNNPPTDPSSDPNAETTGSEAPRTRGSRRQIQRLEQLLALYVAEIRRLQEKELDLSELDDPDSTYLQEARLKRKLIRLFGRLCELKDCSSLTGRVIEQRIPYRGTRYPEVNRRIERLINKPGPDTFPDYGDVLRAVEKAAARHSLGLPRQQLQLMAQDAFRDVGIRLQERRHLDLIYNFGCHLTDDYRPGIDPALSDPVLARRLRENR
;
A
#
# COMPACT_ATOMS: atom_id res chain seq x y z
N ARG A 1 -2.84 3.52 -41.46
CA ARG A 1 -1.37 3.67 -41.24
C ARG A 1 -1.15 4.08 -39.79
N ALA A 2 -0.94 3.12 -38.88
CA ALA A 2 -0.50 3.36 -37.51
C ALA A 2 0.31 2.12 -37.09
N GLN A 3 1.63 2.19 -37.27
CA GLN A 3 2.55 1.18 -36.79
C GLN A 3 2.52 1.20 -35.26
N ASN A 4 1.88 0.21 -34.65
CA ASN A 4 1.97 -0.03 -33.21
C ASN A 4 3.39 -0.49 -32.92
N ARG A 5 4.21 0.39 -32.32
CA ARG A 5 5.63 0.17 -32.04
C ARG A 5 5.79 -0.56 -30.69
N PRO A 6 6.12 -1.87 -30.66
CA PRO A 6 6.39 -2.62 -29.42
C PRO A 6 7.67 -2.14 -28.70
N ALA A 7 8.50 -1.32 -29.34
CA ALA A 7 9.69 -0.70 -28.76
C ALA A 7 9.37 0.19 -27.54
N LYS A 8 8.17 0.79 -27.46
CA LYS A 8 7.83 1.71 -26.37
C LYS A 8 7.65 1.02 -25.01
N LEU A 9 7.17 -0.23 -24.99
CA LEU A 9 6.96 -0.97 -23.74
C LEU A 9 8.28 -1.41 -23.11
N TYR A 10 9.21 -1.91 -23.93
CA TYR A 10 10.54 -2.33 -23.47
C TYR A 10 11.40 -1.14 -23.03
N VAL A 11 11.29 -0.01 -23.74
CA VAL A 11 11.91 1.26 -23.34
C VAL A 11 11.37 1.73 -21.99
N TYR A 12 10.05 1.63 -21.77
CA TYR A 12 9.42 2.02 -20.50
C TYR A 12 9.87 1.16 -19.31
N ILE A 13 10.00 -0.16 -19.50
CA ILE A 13 10.51 -1.07 -18.46
C ILE A 13 11.98 -0.75 -18.13
N ASN A 14 12.81 -0.48 -19.14
CA ASN A 14 14.22 -0.16 -18.93
C ASN A 14 14.42 1.23 -18.27
N GLU A 15 13.61 2.22 -18.67
CA GLU A 15 13.57 3.55 -18.03
C GLU A 15 13.15 3.44 -16.55
N LEU A 16 12.15 2.61 -16.23
CA LEU A 16 11.71 2.34 -14.85
C LEU A 16 12.78 1.63 -14.02
N CYS A 17 13.42 0.59 -14.55
CA CYS A 17 14.53 -0.07 -13.87
C CYS A 17 15.69 0.90 -13.57
N THR A 18 15.91 1.89 -14.45
CA THR A 18 16.93 2.92 -14.29
C THR A 18 16.56 3.92 -13.18
N VAL A 19 15.30 4.35 -13.13
CA VAL A 19 14.77 5.23 -12.06
C VAL A 19 14.83 4.52 -10.70
N LEU A 20 14.44 3.24 -10.62
CA LEU A 20 14.49 2.45 -9.39
C LEU A 20 15.92 2.31 -8.83
N LYS A 21 16.92 2.11 -9.70
CA LYS A 21 18.34 2.09 -9.29
C LYS A 21 18.80 3.45 -8.76
N ALA A 22 18.39 4.55 -9.39
CA ALA A 22 18.77 5.90 -8.96
C ALA A 22 18.19 6.26 -7.57
N HIS A 23 16.98 5.80 -7.25
CA HIS A 23 16.38 6.03 -5.93
C HIS A 23 16.97 5.15 -4.82
N SER A 24 17.36 3.92 -5.14
CA SER A 24 18.05 3.02 -4.19
C SER A 24 19.40 3.57 -3.74
N ALA A 25 20.19 4.14 -4.67
CA ALA A 25 21.48 4.76 -4.35
C ALA A 25 21.34 5.99 -3.43
N LYS A 26 20.31 6.82 -3.64
CA LYS A 26 20.04 8.01 -2.80
C LYS A 26 19.60 7.64 -1.38
N LYS A 27 18.94 6.50 -1.18
CA LYS A 27 18.49 6.03 0.14
C LYS A 27 19.64 5.51 1.02
N LYS A 28 20.74 5.03 0.41
CA LYS A 28 21.92 4.52 1.15
C LYS A 28 22.81 5.62 1.74
N LEU A 29 22.66 6.88 1.34
CA LEU A 29 23.53 7.98 1.79
C LEU A 29 23.04 8.71 3.06
N ASN A 30 21.87 8.36 3.62
CA ASN A 30 21.20 9.16 4.67
C ASN A 30 20.99 8.46 6.02
N LEU A 31 21.86 7.54 6.43
CA LEU A 31 21.87 7.06 7.83
C LEU A 31 23.25 7.20 8.46
N ALA A 32 23.44 8.26 9.24
CA ALA A 32 24.45 8.37 10.29
C ALA A 32 23.74 8.36 11.66
N PRO A 33 24.27 7.66 12.68
CA PRO A 33 23.61 7.52 13.98
C PRO A 33 23.94 8.69 14.93
N ALA A 34 22.93 9.22 15.62
CA ALA A 34 23.09 10.28 16.63
C ALA A 34 23.42 9.69 18.02
N ALA A 35 24.40 10.31 18.67
CA ALA A 35 24.93 9.97 19.99
C ALA A 35 24.02 10.45 21.15
N THR A 36 24.07 9.68 22.25
CA THR A 36 23.35 9.90 23.50
C THR A 36 24.09 10.89 24.40
N THR A 37 23.43 11.96 24.86
CA THR A 37 23.90 12.79 25.99
C THR A 37 22.76 12.95 27.00
N SER A 38 22.95 12.41 28.20
CA SER A 38 22.09 12.55 29.37
C SER A 38 22.66 13.61 30.30
N SER A 39 21.85 14.61 30.69
CA SER A 39 22.13 15.56 31.76
C SER A 39 20.91 15.65 32.69
N GLU A 40 21.14 15.38 33.97
CA GLU A 40 20.19 15.52 35.09
C GLU A 40 19.80 16.98 35.38
N PRO A 41 18.73 17.21 36.17
CA PRO A 41 18.93 18.08 37.34
C PRO A 41 18.18 17.64 38.62
N SER A 42 18.68 18.15 39.75
CA SER A 42 18.29 17.87 41.14
C SER A 42 17.57 19.05 41.82
N GLY A 43 16.48 18.75 42.54
CA GLY A 43 16.08 19.25 43.88
C GLY A 43 15.76 20.73 44.18
N ASN A 44 14.51 21.06 44.55
CA ASN A 44 14.03 21.41 45.92
C ASN A 44 12.73 22.26 45.97
N ASN A 45 11.87 21.96 46.95
CA ASN A 45 10.54 22.51 47.33
C ASN A 45 10.63 23.37 48.63
N PRO A 46 9.54 23.82 49.32
CA PRO A 46 8.29 24.59 49.02
C PRO A 46 8.11 25.75 50.09
N PRO A 47 6.95 26.15 50.70
CA PRO A 47 5.49 26.11 50.37
C PRO A 47 4.71 27.45 50.63
N THR A 48 3.47 27.58 50.12
CA THR A 48 2.35 28.29 50.82
C THR A 48 0.99 27.98 50.15
N ASP A 49 -0.02 27.72 50.99
CA ASP A 49 -1.46 27.44 50.73
C ASP A 49 -2.27 28.51 51.52
N PRO A 50 -3.63 28.64 51.52
CA PRO A 50 -4.68 27.90 50.80
C PRO A 50 -5.82 28.77 50.20
N SER A 51 -6.77 28.15 49.46
CA SER A 51 -8.25 28.17 49.70
C SER A 51 -9.14 28.20 48.43
N SER A 52 -10.10 27.25 48.39
CA SER A 52 -11.49 27.34 47.87
C SER A 52 -11.87 26.74 46.49
N ASP A 53 -12.55 25.59 46.58
CA ASP A 53 -13.40 24.77 45.68
C ASP A 53 -14.43 25.49 44.75
N PRO A 54 -15.28 24.78 43.95
CA PRO A 54 -15.09 23.54 43.17
C PRO A 54 -15.70 23.65 41.73
N ASN A 55 -15.29 22.84 40.76
CA ASN A 55 -16.28 22.23 39.84
C ASN A 55 -15.75 21.02 39.05
N ALA A 56 -16.65 20.07 38.88
CA ALA A 56 -16.46 18.76 38.29
C ALA A 56 -16.05 18.79 36.82
N GLU A 57 -15.15 17.88 36.41
CA GLU A 57 -15.31 17.16 35.14
C GLU A 57 -14.46 15.88 35.14
N THR A 58 -15.18 14.78 35.29
CA THR A 58 -14.94 13.41 34.82
C THR A 58 -13.72 13.22 33.91
N THR A 59 -12.54 13.01 34.49
CA THR A 59 -11.43 12.40 33.76
C THR A 59 -11.71 10.91 33.63
N GLY A 60 -12.25 10.51 32.48
CA GLY A 60 -12.31 9.12 32.06
C GLY A 60 -10.91 8.52 32.13
N SER A 61 -10.68 7.70 33.15
CA SER A 61 -9.53 6.81 33.25
C SER A 61 -9.61 5.83 32.08
N GLU A 62 -8.94 6.13 30.97
CA GLU A 62 -8.66 5.12 29.93
C GLU A 62 -7.81 4.03 30.58
N ALA A 63 -8.46 2.94 30.98
CA ALA A 63 -7.80 1.73 31.41
C ALA A 63 -6.84 1.29 30.28
N PRO A 64 -5.57 0.95 30.60
CA PRO A 64 -4.65 0.46 29.59
C PRO A 64 -5.25 -0.83 29.02
N ARG A 65 -5.55 -0.83 27.72
CA ARG A 65 -5.97 -2.05 27.01
C ARG A 65 -4.94 -3.12 27.33
N THR A 66 -5.39 -4.17 28.00
CA THR A 66 -4.50 -5.22 28.50
C THR A 66 -3.81 -5.89 27.33
N ARG A 67 -2.52 -5.59 27.14
CA ARG A 67 -1.66 -6.24 26.14
C ARG A 67 -1.82 -7.75 26.27
N GLY A 68 -1.97 -8.43 25.14
CA GLY A 68 -2.17 -9.87 25.10
C GLY A 68 -1.07 -10.63 25.84
N SER A 69 -1.42 -11.79 26.41
CA SER A 69 -0.44 -12.63 27.12
C SER A 69 0.74 -12.98 26.21
N ARG A 70 1.97 -12.72 26.67
CA ARG A 70 3.20 -12.98 25.91
C ARG A 70 3.29 -14.42 25.39
N ARG A 71 2.83 -15.39 26.17
CA ARG A 71 2.77 -16.81 25.78
C ARG A 71 1.79 -17.06 24.63
N GLN A 72 0.64 -16.39 24.67
CA GLN A 72 -0.36 -16.48 23.61
C GLN A 72 0.19 -15.88 22.30
N ILE A 73 0.82 -14.71 22.37
CA ILE A 73 1.43 -14.07 21.20
C ILE A 73 2.48 -14.99 20.57
N GLN A 74 3.38 -15.55 21.37
CA GLN A 74 4.42 -16.47 20.89
C GLN A 74 3.83 -17.72 20.22
N ARG A 75 2.77 -18.30 20.80
CA ARG A 75 2.08 -19.46 20.20
C ARG A 75 1.44 -19.13 18.86
N LEU A 76 0.82 -17.95 18.75
CA LEU A 76 0.20 -17.50 17.50
C LEU A 76 1.24 -17.15 16.44
N GLU A 77 2.40 -16.61 16.81
CA GLU A 77 3.53 -16.38 15.89
C GLU A 77 4.13 -17.68 15.37
N GLN A 78 4.29 -18.69 16.22
CA GLN A 78 4.70 -20.03 15.78
C GLN A 78 3.70 -20.64 14.81
N LEU A 79 2.39 -20.53 15.11
CA LEU A 79 1.35 -20.99 14.19
C LEU A 79 1.38 -20.24 12.85
N LEU A 80 1.66 -18.93 12.88
CA LEU A 80 1.82 -18.13 11.67
C LEU A 80 2.98 -18.65 10.81
N ALA A 81 4.12 -18.97 11.42
CA ALA A 81 5.27 -19.55 10.73
C ALA A 81 4.96 -20.94 10.13
N LEU A 82 4.21 -21.79 10.84
CA LEU A 82 3.75 -23.07 10.32
C LEU A 82 2.83 -22.89 9.10
N TYR A 83 1.92 -21.91 9.12
CA TYR A 83 1.11 -21.60 7.95
C TYR A 83 1.93 -21.11 6.76
N VAL A 84 2.96 -20.29 6.99
CA VAL A 84 3.87 -19.86 5.92
C VAL A 84 4.61 -21.05 5.31
N ALA A 85 5.14 -21.96 6.14
CA ALA A 85 5.83 -23.15 5.65
C ALA A 85 4.92 -24.05 4.81
N GLU A 86 3.69 -24.28 5.25
CA GLU A 86 2.72 -25.09 4.51
C GLU A 86 2.26 -24.41 3.21
N ILE A 87 2.10 -23.08 3.21
CA ILE A 87 1.81 -22.34 1.97
C ILE A 87 2.94 -22.52 0.95
N ARG A 88 4.21 -22.43 1.37
CA ARG A 88 5.35 -22.65 0.47
C ARG A 88 5.35 -24.06 -0.12
N ARG A 89 5.10 -25.06 0.72
CA ARG A 89 4.98 -26.46 0.28
C ARG A 89 3.85 -26.66 -0.73
N LEU A 90 2.70 -26.00 -0.54
CA LEU A 90 1.59 -26.05 -1.49
C LEU A 90 1.90 -25.33 -2.81
N GLN A 91 2.65 -24.23 -2.77
CA GLN A 91 3.06 -23.47 -3.96
C GLN A 91 4.04 -24.23 -4.87
N GLU A 92 4.81 -25.17 -4.30
CA GLU A 92 5.75 -26.01 -5.04
C GLU A 92 5.10 -27.23 -5.68
N LYS A 93 3.84 -27.54 -5.35
CA LYS A 93 3.14 -28.68 -5.95
C LYS A 93 2.73 -28.37 -7.39
N GLU A 94 3.05 -29.29 -8.29
CA GLU A 94 2.51 -29.31 -9.65
C GLU A 94 1.07 -29.82 -9.62
N LEU A 95 0.20 -29.28 -10.48
CA LEU A 95 -1.20 -29.71 -10.64
C LEU A 95 -1.37 -30.36 -12.01
N ASP A 96 -2.02 -31.51 -12.04
CA ASP A 96 -2.47 -32.12 -13.29
C ASP A 96 -3.85 -31.58 -13.73
N LEU A 97 -4.31 -32.02 -14.90
CA LEU A 97 -5.57 -31.54 -15.47
C LEU A 97 -6.80 -31.98 -14.66
N SER A 98 -6.75 -33.11 -13.97
CA SER A 98 -7.83 -33.56 -13.09
C SER A 98 -7.89 -32.73 -11.81
N GLU A 99 -6.73 -32.44 -11.21
CA GLU A 99 -6.62 -31.63 -10.02
C GLU A 99 -7.04 -30.17 -10.26
N LEU A 100 -6.93 -29.65 -11.49
CA LEU A 100 -7.43 -28.30 -11.80
C LEU A 100 -8.96 -28.17 -11.65
N ASP A 101 -9.71 -29.26 -11.80
CA ASP A 101 -11.17 -29.29 -11.60
C ASP A 101 -11.55 -29.74 -10.17
N ASP A 102 -10.56 -30.09 -9.33
CA ASP A 102 -10.80 -30.52 -7.96
C ASP A 102 -11.12 -29.33 -7.04
N PRO A 103 -12.28 -29.29 -6.36
CA PRO A 103 -12.63 -28.25 -5.39
C PRO A 103 -11.72 -28.22 -4.15
N ASP A 104 -10.96 -29.29 -3.91
CA ASP A 104 -9.93 -29.40 -2.88
C ASP A 104 -8.51 -29.51 -3.48
N SER A 105 -8.30 -28.98 -4.69
CA SER A 105 -6.98 -28.82 -5.28
C SER A 105 -6.00 -28.05 -4.39
N THR A 106 -4.70 -28.31 -4.60
CA THR A 106 -3.59 -27.69 -3.86
C THR A 106 -3.65 -26.15 -3.92
N TYR A 107 -4.05 -25.59 -5.06
CA TYR A 107 -4.27 -24.16 -5.25
C TYR A 107 -5.40 -23.60 -4.36
N LEU A 108 -6.53 -24.30 -4.26
CA LEU A 108 -7.63 -23.88 -3.39
C LEU A 108 -7.29 -24.07 -1.91
N GLN A 109 -6.52 -25.11 -1.56
CA GLN A 109 -5.98 -25.29 -0.21
C GLN A 109 -5.05 -24.12 0.17
N GLU A 110 -4.15 -23.70 -0.71
CA GLU A 110 -3.27 -22.55 -0.53
C GLU A 110 -4.08 -21.27 -0.26
N ALA A 111 -5.12 -21.02 -1.07
CA ALA A 111 -6.00 -19.86 -0.92
C ALA A 111 -6.73 -19.86 0.43
N ARG A 112 -7.28 -21.02 0.86
CA ARG A 112 -7.94 -21.17 2.17
C ARG A 112 -6.95 -20.92 3.32
N LEU A 113 -5.72 -21.39 3.20
CA LEU A 113 -4.68 -21.22 4.21
C LEU A 113 -4.17 -19.77 4.30
N LYS A 114 -3.96 -19.09 3.17
CA LYS A 114 -3.67 -17.64 3.12
C LYS A 114 -4.74 -16.82 3.84
N ARG A 115 -6.04 -17.12 3.62
CA ARG A 115 -7.13 -16.44 4.35
C ARG A 115 -7.06 -16.67 5.86
N LYS A 116 -6.73 -17.90 6.31
CA LYS A 116 -6.53 -18.20 7.74
C LYS A 116 -5.34 -17.43 8.31
N LEU A 117 -4.23 -17.35 7.57
CA LEU A 117 -3.03 -16.61 7.93
C LEU A 117 -3.33 -15.12 8.12
N ILE A 118 -4.03 -14.47 7.19
CA ILE A 118 -4.37 -13.04 7.31
C ILE A 118 -5.30 -12.77 8.50
N ARG A 119 -6.26 -13.66 8.79
CA ARG A 119 -7.09 -13.55 10.01
C ARG A 119 -6.26 -13.67 11.29
N LEU A 120 -5.32 -14.61 11.33
CA LEU A 120 -4.41 -14.79 12.46
C LEU A 120 -3.51 -13.56 12.66
N PHE A 121 -3.01 -12.97 11.56
CA PHE A 121 -2.26 -11.72 11.57
C PHE A 121 -3.09 -10.56 12.16
N GLY A 122 -4.34 -10.38 11.73
CA GLY A 122 -5.23 -9.37 12.30
C GLY A 122 -5.42 -9.53 13.81
N ARG A 123 -5.61 -10.78 14.28
CA ARG A 123 -5.71 -11.07 15.71
C ARG A 123 -4.41 -10.77 16.47
N LEU A 124 -3.26 -11.01 15.86
CA LEU A 124 -1.95 -10.64 16.44
C LEU A 124 -1.80 -9.13 16.55
N CYS A 125 -2.24 -8.35 15.55
CA CYS A 125 -2.26 -6.88 15.61
C CYS A 125 -3.12 -6.37 16.77
N GLU A 126 -4.33 -6.93 16.95
CA GLU A 126 -5.20 -6.60 18.09
C GLU A 126 -4.53 -6.88 19.44
N LEU A 127 -3.91 -8.06 19.61
CA LEU A 127 -3.26 -8.44 20.86
C LEU A 127 -2.03 -7.59 21.19
N LYS A 128 -1.36 -7.06 20.16
CA LYS A 128 -0.19 -6.17 20.28
C LYS A 128 -0.55 -4.69 20.30
N ASP A 129 -1.83 -4.34 20.20
CA ASP A 129 -2.32 -2.96 20.09
C ASP A 129 -1.64 -2.18 18.94
N CYS A 130 -1.58 -2.83 17.77
CA CYS A 130 -0.98 -2.30 16.55
C CYS A 130 -2.00 -2.22 15.41
N SER A 131 -1.76 -1.33 14.46
CA SER A 131 -2.56 -1.28 13.22
C SER A 131 -2.40 -2.56 12.39
N SER A 132 -3.40 -2.89 11.58
CA SER A 132 -3.36 -3.98 10.60
C SER A 132 -2.71 -3.58 9.27
N LEU A 133 -2.07 -2.41 9.20
CA LEU A 133 -1.33 -1.96 8.02
C LEU A 133 -0.12 -2.87 7.77
N THR A 134 0.10 -3.18 6.50
CA THR A 134 1.15 -4.12 6.07
C THR A 134 2.30 -3.43 5.34
N GLY A 135 2.21 -2.12 5.13
CA GLY A 135 3.22 -1.33 4.43
C GLY A 135 3.09 -1.37 2.92
N ARG A 136 1.91 -1.72 2.40
CA ARG A 136 1.66 -1.85 0.95
C ARG A 136 1.68 -0.49 0.25
N VAL A 137 1.97 -0.50 -1.04
CA VAL A 137 2.02 0.73 -1.84
C VAL A 137 0.64 1.37 -1.94
N ILE A 138 -0.43 0.57 -2.01
CA ILE A 138 -1.81 1.10 -1.99
C ILE A 138 -2.20 1.81 -0.68
N GLU A 139 -1.50 1.54 0.43
CA GLU A 139 -1.72 2.21 1.72
C GLU A 139 -1.09 3.61 1.73
N GLN A 140 -0.17 3.90 0.80
CA GLN A 140 0.48 5.20 0.70
C GLN A 140 -0.50 6.24 0.16
N ARG A 141 -0.61 7.35 0.92
CA ARG A 141 -1.47 8.48 0.58
C ARG A 141 -0.93 9.20 -0.65
N ILE A 142 -1.77 9.36 -1.68
CA ILE A 142 -1.47 10.17 -2.86
C ILE A 142 -1.83 11.63 -2.55
N PRO A 143 -0.87 12.56 -2.46
CA PRO A 143 -1.19 13.97 -2.33
C PRO A 143 -1.76 14.52 -3.63
N TYR A 144 -2.71 15.46 -3.54
CA TYR A 144 -3.26 16.14 -4.71
C TYR A 144 -3.23 17.66 -4.53
N ARG A 145 -2.56 18.35 -5.46
CA ARG A 145 -2.41 19.81 -5.52
C ARG A 145 -2.51 20.31 -6.97
N GLY A 146 -3.38 19.70 -7.77
CA GLY A 146 -3.49 19.99 -9.21
C GLY A 146 -4.24 21.29 -9.52
N THR A 147 -5.05 21.79 -8.59
CA THR A 147 -5.82 23.03 -8.78
C THR A 147 -5.25 24.18 -7.96
N ARG A 148 -5.61 25.42 -8.32
CA ARG A 148 -5.29 26.63 -7.54
C ARG A 148 -6.09 26.74 -6.24
N TYR A 149 -7.13 25.92 -6.05
CA TYR A 149 -8.06 26.01 -4.92
C TYR A 149 -7.77 24.90 -3.89
N PRO A 150 -7.19 25.22 -2.71
CA PRO A 150 -6.86 24.23 -1.69
C PRO A 150 -8.06 23.43 -1.18
N GLU A 151 -9.27 23.99 -1.24
CA GLU A 151 -10.53 23.39 -0.83
C GLU A 151 -10.88 22.20 -1.73
N VAL A 152 -10.75 22.40 -3.04
CA VAL A 152 -10.96 21.38 -4.08
C VAL A 152 -9.89 20.31 -3.96
N ASN A 153 -8.62 20.73 -3.80
CA ASN A 153 -7.50 19.81 -3.64
C ASN A 153 -7.71 18.85 -2.46
N ARG A 154 -8.06 19.37 -1.28
CA ARG A 154 -8.35 18.56 -0.09
C ARG A 154 -9.54 17.62 -0.28
N ARG A 155 -10.52 17.98 -1.12
CA ARG A 155 -11.70 17.13 -1.39
C ARG A 155 -11.34 15.96 -2.31
N ILE A 156 -10.59 16.23 -3.38
CA ILE A 156 -10.10 15.21 -4.32
C ILE A 156 -9.12 14.27 -3.60
N GLU A 157 -8.20 14.82 -2.79
CA GLU A 157 -7.25 14.01 -2.03
C GLU A 157 -7.96 13.03 -1.07
N ARG A 158 -9.05 13.44 -0.43
CA ARG A 158 -9.88 12.53 0.39
C ARG A 158 -10.62 11.49 -0.45
N LEU A 159 -11.05 11.84 -1.67
CA LEU A 159 -11.76 10.93 -2.56
C LEU A 159 -10.87 9.75 -3.00
N ILE A 160 -9.62 10.04 -3.40
CA ILE A 160 -8.69 9.06 -3.97
C ILE A 160 -7.95 8.22 -2.92
N ASN A 161 -7.96 8.66 -1.66
CA ASN A 161 -7.33 7.97 -0.53
C ASN A 161 -8.34 7.33 0.43
N LYS A 162 -9.54 7.00 -0.04
CA LYS A 162 -10.46 6.17 0.74
C LYS A 162 -9.82 4.80 0.98
N PRO A 163 -10.00 4.21 2.17
CA PRO A 163 -9.48 2.88 2.45
C PRO A 163 -10.20 1.84 1.58
N GLY A 164 -9.43 0.90 1.02
CA GLY A 164 -9.96 -0.24 0.27
C GLY A 164 -9.33 -0.41 -1.12
N PRO A 165 -9.33 -1.64 -1.66
CA PRO A 165 -8.72 -1.96 -2.95
C PRO A 165 -9.51 -1.38 -4.14
N ASP A 166 -10.81 -1.11 -3.97
CA ASP A 166 -11.72 -0.68 -5.04
C ASP A 166 -11.83 0.85 -5.16
N THR A 167 -10.93 1.60 -4.51
CA THR A 167 -10.92 3.06 -4.59
C THR A 167 -10.36 3.52 -5.93
N PHE A 168 -11.24 3.66 -6.92
CA PHE A 168 -10.96 4.25 -8.21
C PHE A 168 -12.17 5.09 -8.66
N PRO A 169 -12.15 6.43 -8.48
CA PRO A 169 -13.30 7.26 -8.83
C PRO A 169 -13.46 7.32 -10.35
N ASP A 170 -14.72 7.41 -10.80
CA ASP A 170 -15.01 7.79 -12.18
C ASP A 170 -14.94 9.33 -12.35
N TYR A 171 -15.16 9.80 -13.58
CA TYR A 171 -15.19 11.23 -13.87
C TYR A 171 -16.32 11.95 -13.10
N GLY A 172 -17.49 11.32 -12.96
CA GLY A 172 -18.64 11.88 -12.25
C GLY A 172 -18.36 12.11 -10.77
N ASP A 173 -17.62 11.21 -10.13
CA ASP A 173 -17.17 11.32 -8.75
C ASP A 173 -16.23 12.50 -8.55
N VAL A 174 -15.28 12.70 -9.47
CA VAL A 174 -14.34 13.83 -9.43
C VAL A 174 -15.08 15.14 -9.69
N LEU A 175 -15.96 15.20 -10.70
CA LEU A 175 -16.77 16.38 -10.98
C LEU A 175 -17.65 16.76 -9.78
N ARG A 176 -18.34 15.78 -9.20
CA ARG A 176 -19.15 15.98 -7.99
C ARG A 176 -18.31 16.43 -6.79
N ALA A 177 -17.07 15.97 -6.67
CA ALA A 177 -16.15 16.44 -5.63
C ALA A 177 -15.75 17.91 -5.84
N VAL A 178 -15.48 18.31 -7.07
CA VAL A 178 -15.15 19.68 -7.46
C VAL A 178 -16.35 20.61 -7.24
N GLU A 179 -17.53 20.26 -7.75
CA GLU A 179 -18.77 21.03 -7.59
C GLU A 179 -19.15 21.21 -6.11
N LYS A 180 -19.10 20.13 -5.31
CA LYS A 180 -19.38 20.20 -3.87
C LYS A 180 -18.38 21.08 -3.12
N ALA A 181 -17.11 21.07 -3.50
CA ALA A 181 -16.11 21.93 -2.88
C ALA A 181 -16.34 23.40 -3.27
N ALA A 182 -16.63 23.68 -4.54
CA ALA A 182 -16.90 25.02 -5.03
C ALA A 182 -18.16 25.65 -4.40
N ALA A 183 -19.25 24.87 -4.30
CA ALA A 183 -20.49 25.32 -3.67
C ALA A 183 -20.33 25.56 -2.16
N ARG A 184 -19.64 24.66 -1.45
CA ARG A 184 -19.43 24.77 0.00
C ARG A 184 -18.60 25.99 0.39
N HIS A 185 -17.64 26.37 -0.46
CA HIS A 185 -16.72 27.47 -0.19
C HIS A 185 -17.02 28.73 -1.02
N SER A 186 -18.20 28.80 -1.65
CA SER A 186 -18.67 29.95 -2.41
C SER A 186 -17.64 30.49 -3.41
N LEU A 187 -16.97 29.59 -4.16
CA LEU A 187 -15.86 29.96 -5.06
C LEU A 187 -16.31 30.71 -6.33
N GLY A 188 -17.63 30.80 -6.60
CA GLY A 188 -18.18 31.58 -7.72
C GLY A 188 -17.77 31.08 -9.12
N LEU A 189 -17.36 29.82 -9.25
CA LEU A 189 -16.82 29.29 -10.49
C LEU A 189 -17.92 28.91 -11.49
N PRO A 190 -17.82 29.31 -12.77
CA PRO A 190 -18.77 28.92 -13.80
C PRO A 190 -18.68 27.42 -14.10
N ARG A 191 -19.80 26.83 -14.53
CA ARG A 191 -19.93 25.40 -14.81
C ARG A 191 -18.86 24.87 -15.78
N GLN A 192 -18.55 25.60 -16.85
CA GLN A 192 -17.53 25.19 -17.82
C GLN A 192 -16.13 25.09 -17.18
N GLN A 193 -15.78 26.03 -16.28
CA GLN A 193 -14.50 26.01 -15.58
C GLN A 193 -14.43 24.86 -14.57
N LEU A 194 -15.54 24.54 -13.88
CA LEU A 194 -15.63 23.38 -12.99
C LEU A 194 -15.44 22.07 -13.76
N GLN A 195 -16.04 21.95 -14.94
CA GLN A 195 -15.91 20.77 -15.80
C GLN A 195 -14.47 20.59 -16.31
N LEU A 196 -13.84 21.64 -16.83
CA LEU A 196 -12.43 21.58 -17.25
C LEU A 196 -11.51 21.20 -16.09
N MET A 197 -11.69 21.83 -14.93
CA MET A 197 -10.93 21.51 -13.72
C MET A 197 -11.12 20.05 -13.30
N ALA A 198 -12.34 19.52 -13.39
CA ALA A 198 -12.63 18.13 -13.07
C ALA A 198 -12.00 17.15 -14.07
N GLN A 199 -11.97 17.50 -15.37
CA GLN A 199 -11.34 16.66 -16.40
C GLN A 199 -9.84 16.55 -16.18
N ASP A 200 -9.16 17.68 -15.94
CA ASP A 200 -7.73 17.70 -15.66
C ASP A 200 -7.42 16.95 -14.35
N ALA A 201 -8.21 17.20 -13.30
CA ALA A 201 -8.08 16.50 -12.04
C ALA A 201 -8.27 14.99 -12.20
N PHE A 202 -9.27 14.56 -12.96
CA PHE A 202 -9.57 13.15 -13.20
C PHE A 202 -8.42 12.45 -13.92
N ARG A 203 -7.86 13.07 -14.97
CA ARG A 203 -6.68 12.54 -15.68
C ARG A 203 -5.49 12.39 -14.73
N ASP A 204 -5.18 13.44 -13.98
CA ASP A 204 -4.01 13.47 -13.10
C ASP A 204 -4.10 12.42 -11.99
N VAL A 205 -5.26 12.31 -11.32
CA VAL A 205 -5.44 11.31 -10.26
C VAL A 205 -5.53 9.90 -10.83
N GLY A 206 -6.11 9.72 -12.01
CA GLY A 206 -6.21 8.43 -12.69
C GLY A 206 -4.83 7.84 -12.97
N ILE A 207 -3.91 8.65 -13.51
CA ILE A 207 -2.52 8.23 -13.75
C ILE A 207 -1.85 7.80 -12.44
N ARG A 208 -1.94 8.62 -11.38
CA ARG A 208 -1.32 8.31 -10.08
C ARG A 208 -1.89 7.05 -9.43
N LEU A 209 -3.21 6.83 -9.57
CA LEU A 209 -3.87 5.63 -9.05
C LEU A 209 -3.43 4.38 -9.82
N GLN A 210 -3.31 4.46 -11.14
CA GLN A 210 -2.80 3.38 -11.99
C GLN A 210 -1.34 3.06 -11.64
N GLU A 211 -0.48 4.07 -11.54
CA GLU A 211 0.92 3.93 -11.12
C GLU A 211 1.01 3.27 -9.74
N ARG A 212 0.24 3.74 -8.76
CA ARG A 212 0.21 3.16 -7.41
C ARG A 212 -0.19 1.68 -7.45
N ARG A 213 -1.23 1.32 -8.21
CA ARG A 213 -1.71 -0.05 -8.35
C ARG A 213 -0.71 -0.94 -9.10
N HIS A 214 -0.02 -0.39 -10.10
CA HIS A 214 1.03 -1.09 -10.83
C HIS A 214 2.23 -1.37 -9.93
N LEU A 215 2.71 -0.37 -9.19
CA LEU A 215 3.80 -0.52 -8.21
C LEU A 215 3.44 -1.54 -7.13
N ASP A 216 2.20 -1.50 -6.64
CA ASP A 216 1.68 -2.46 -5.67
C ASP A 216 1.66 -3.90 -6.20
N LEU A 217 1.32 -4.09 -7.47
CA LEU A 217 1.40 -5.38 -8.13
C LEU A 217 2.86 -5.85 -8.18
N ILE A 218 3.76 -5.09 -8.81
CA ILE A 218 5.13 -5.55 -9.07
C ILE A 218 5.93 -5.81 -7.78
N TYR A 219 5.70 -5.06 -6.70
CA TYR A 219 6.41 -5.26 -5.43
C TYR A 219 5.86 -6.41 -4.59
N ASN A 220 4.64 -6.87 -4.87
CA ASN A 220 3.98 -7.95 -4.12
C ASN A 220 3.56 -9.11 -5.04
N PHE A 221 4.20 -9.23 -6.21
CA PHE A 221 3.89 -10.26 -7.19
C PHE A 221 4.64 -11.54 -6.87
N GLY A 222 3.98 -12.69 -7.11
CA GLY A 222 4.62 -14.00 -7.06
C GLY A 222 4.83 -14.55 -5.65
N CYS A 223 5.89 -15.35 -5.50
CA CYS A 223 6.32 -16.00 -4.26
C CYS A 223 7.84 -16.27 -4.29
N HIS A 224 8.33 -17.06 -3.34
CA HIS A 224 9.76 -17.42 -3.23
C HIS A 224 10.33 -18.08 -4.49
N LEU A 225 9.50 -18.68 -5.34
CA LEU A 225 9.92 -19.27 -6.62
C LEU A 225 10.25 -18.24 -7.70
N THR A 226 9.71 -17.02 -7.59
CA THR A 226 9.88 -15.95 -8.58
C THR A 226 10.74 -14.79 -8.09
N ASP A 227 11.12 -14.77 -6.80
CA ASP A 227 11.90 -13.68 -6.19
C ASP A 227 13.27 -13.48 -6.85
N ASP A 228 13.87 -14.55 -7.38
CA ASP A 228 15.17 -14.52 -8.07
C ASP A 228 15.07 -14.20 -9.57
N TYR A 229 13.89 -13.85 -10.08
CA TYR A 229 13.69 -13.49 -11.49
C TYR A 229 14.60 -12.33 -11.92
N ARG A 230 15.30 -12.52 -13.04
CA ARG A 230 16.11 -11.49 -13.70
C ARG A 230 15.80 -11.46 -15.20
N PRO A 231 15.53 -10.30 -15.81
CA PRO A 231 15.27 -10.23 -17.26
C PRO A 231 16.42 -10.76 -18.12
N GLY A 232 17.66 -10.71 -17.63
CA GLY A 232 18.85 -11.16 -18.37
C GLY A 232 19.09 -12.66 -18.39
N ILE A 233 18.34 -13.46 -17.62
CA ILE A 233 18.45 -14.94 -17.62
C ILE A 233 17.33 -15.61 -18.44
N ASP A 234 16.60 -14.84 -19.25
CA ASP A 234 15.57 -15.36 -20.14
C ASP A 234 16.20 -16.32 -21.19
N PRO A 235 15.81 -17.62 -21.21
CA PRO A 235 16.36 -18.59 -22.16
C PRO A 235 16.17 -18.21 -23.63
N ALA A 236 15.15 -17.41 -23.95
CA ALA A 236 14.89 -16.94 -25.31
C ALA A 236 15.96 -15.97 -25.83
N LEU A 237 16.83 -15.43 -24.97
CA LEU A 237 17.97 -14.60 -25.38
C LEU A 237 19.11 -15.42 -25.99
N SER A 238 19.29 -16.67 -25.53
CA SER A 238 20.34 -17.58 -26.02
C SER A 238 19.83 -18.58 -27.05
N ASP A 239 18.55 -18.95 -27.01
CA ASP A 239 17.95 -19.92 -27.93
C ASP A 239 17.13 -19.22 -29.04
N PRO A 240 17.63 -19.19 -30.31
CA PRO A 240 16.95 -18.53 -31.41
C PRO A 240 15.68 -19.27 -31.88
N VAL A 241 15.57 -20.58 -31.65
CA VAL A 241 14.38 -21.37 -31.98
C VAL A 241 13.25 -21.00 -31.03
N LEU A 242 13.54 -20.96 -29.73
CA LEU A 242 12.60 -20.48 -28.72
C LEU A 242 12.19 -19.02 -29.00
N ALA A 243 13.15 -18.13 -29.29
CA ALA A 243 12.86 -16.73 -29.59
C ALA A 243 11.98 -16.56 -30.84
N ARG A 244 12.17 -17.40 -31.87
CA ARG A 244 11.28 -17.42 -33.05
C ARG A 244 9.86 -17.87 -32.67
N ARG A 245 9.73 -18.95 -31.92
CA ARG A 245 8.41 -19.45 -31.48
C ARG A 245 7.66 -18.42 -30.63
N LEU A 246 8.34 -17.76 -29.70
CA LEU A 246 7.74 -16.70 -28.88
C LEU A 246 7.33 -15.47 -29.71
N ARG A 247 8.04 -15.16 -30.80
CA ARG A 247 7.62 -14.11 -31.74
C ARG A 247 6.36 -14.48 -32.52
N GLU A 248 6.17 -15.75 -32.84
CA GLU A 248 4.95 -16.24 -33.49
C GLU A 248 3.75 -16.25 -32.53
N ASN A 249 3.98 -16.44 -31.23
CA ASN A 249 2.94 -16.40 -30.20
C ASN A 249 2.47 -14.98 -29.82
N ARG A 250 3.24 -13.94 -30.15
CA ARG A 250 3.02 -12.54 -29.72
C ARG A 250 2.09 -11.77 -30.66
#